data_AF-A0A897NC07-F1
#
_entry.id   AF-A0A897NC07-F1
#
_cell.length_a   1.000
_cell.length_b   1.000
_cell.length_c   1.000
_cell.angle_alpha   90.00
_cell.angle_beta   90.00
_cell.angle_gamma   90.00
#
_symmetry.space_group_name_H-M   'P 1'
#
loop_
_entity.id
_entity.type
_entity.pdbx_description
1 polymer ?
#
loop_
_entity_poly.entity_id
_entity_poly.type
_entity_poly.pdbx_seq_one_letter_code
_entity_poly.pdbx_strand_id
1 'polypeptide(L)'
;MNDTADTREEMASVLDDEDWQRTVENILEDGPHSTELGKMMGRDAVRVSIGEMSEQAFHEKYHDAVLEEFGVDERPTGSEGSDE
;
A
#
# COMPACT_ATOMS: atom_id res chain seq x y z
N MET A 1 19.09 17.00 14.93
CA MET A 1 19.18 15.73 14.18
C MET A 1 17.97 14.90 14.61
N ASN A 2 16.81 15.18 14.02
CA ASN A 2 15.59 14.36 14.17
C ASN A 2 14.75 14.36 12.87
N ASP A 3 15.38 14.73 11.74
CA ASP A 3 14.69 15.01 10.47
C ASP A 3 13.91 13.80 9.92
N THR A 4 14.29 12.56 10.26
CA THR A 4 13.62 11.36 9.74
C THR A 4 12.25 11.08 10.38
N ALA A 5 12.06 11.39 11.67
CA ALA A 5 10.77 11.18 12.33
C ALA A 5 9.75 12.25 11.92
N ASP A 6 10.24 13.49 11.78
CA ASP A 6 9.45 14.64 11.30
C ASP A 6 8.89 14.37 9.90
N THR A 7 9.72 13.81 8.99
CA THR A 7 9.27 13.45 7.64
C THR A 7 8.20 12.35 7.63
N ARG A 8 8.31 11.36 8.53
CA ARG A 8 7.32 10.26 8.65
C ARG A 8 5.97 10.77 9.14
N GLU A 9 5.95 11.64 10.15
CA GLU A 9 4.73 12.24 10.69
C GLU A 9 4.06 13.17 9.67
N GLU A 10 4.84 13.99 8.96
CA GLU A 10 4.33 14.86 7.89
C GLU A 10 3.73 14.05 6.74
N MET A 11 4.40 12.99 6.29
CA MET A 11 3.86 12.12 5.23
C MET A 11 2.60 11.37 5.69
N ALA A 12 2.54 10.92 6.94
CA ALA A 12 1.33 10.32 7.49
C ALA A 12 0.17 11.32 7.53
N SER A 13 0.43 12.59 7.86
CA SER A 13 -0.55 13.67 7.83
C SER A 13 -1.09 13.92 6.42
N VAL A 14 -0.22 13.95 5.41
CA VAL A 14 -0.62 14.09 4.00
C VAL A 14 -1.52 12.95 3.51
N LEU A 15 -1.37 11.73 4.05
CA LEU A 15 -2.24 10.60 3.70
C LEU A 15 -3.65 10.70 4.29
N ASP A 16 -3.81 11.39 5.43
CA ASP A 16 -5.12 11.67 6.02
C ASP A 16 -5.79 12.91 5.42
N ASP A 17 -5.08 13.66 4.58
CA ASP A 17 -5.59 14.85 3.93
C ASP A 17 -6.71 14.51 2.92
N GLU A 18 -7.80 15.27 2.98
CA GLU A 18 -8.99 15.04 2.15
C GLU A 18 -8.69 15.20 0.66
N ASP A 19 -7.77 16.11 0.30
CA ASP A 19 -7.38 16.33 -1.10
C ASP A 19 -6.62 15.11 -1.67
N TRP A 20 -5.76 14.48 -0.87
CA TRP A 20 -5.09 13.25 -1.25
C TRP A 20 -6.10 12.10 -1.42
N GLN A 21 -6.98 11.92 -0.43
CA GLN A 21 -8.01 10.88 -0.45
C GLN A 21 -8.93 11.02 -1.67
N ARG A 22 -9.34 12.24 -1.99
CA ARG A 22 -10.17 12.55 -3.15
C ARG A 22 -9.41 12.30 -4.46
N THR A 23 -8.14 12.67 -4.54
CA THR A 23 -7.32 12.45 -5.74
C THR A 23 -7.17 10.96 -6.03
N VAL A 24 -6.84 10.17 -5.00
CA VAL A 24 -6.71 8.71 -5.15
C VAL A 24 -8.04 8.07 -5.52
N GLU A 25 -9.14 8.51 -4.90
CA GLU A 25 -10.49 8.05 -5.27
C GLU A 25 -10.82 8.36 -6.73
N ASN A 26 -10.55 9.59 -7.20
CA ASN A 26 -10.82 9.99 -8.59
C ASN A 26 -9.97 9.22 -9.61
N ILE A 27 -8.76 8.80 -9.24
CA ILE A 27 -7.91 7.98 -10.12
C ILE A 27 -8.42 6.53 -10.18
N LEU A 28 -8.89 6.01 -9.05
CA LEU A 28 -9.29 4.61 -8.91
C LEU A 28 -10.76 4.35 -9.30
N GLU A 29 -11.64 5.35 -9.27
CA GLU A 29 -13.05 5.21 -9.67
C GLU A 29 -13.22 4.91 -11.16
N ASP A 30 -12.25 5.30 -11.99
CA ASP A 30 -12.23 5.03 -13.44
C ASP A 30 -11.80 3.58 -13.75
N GLY A 31 -11.27 2.87 -12.75
CA GLY A 31 -10.76 1.50 -12.87
C GLY A 31 -11.86 0.44 -12.72
N PRO A 32 -11.66 -0.77 -13.28
CA PRO A 32 -12.57 -1.90 -13.13
C PRO A 32 -12.45 -2.62 -11.77
N HIS A 33 -11.61 -2.13 -10.86
CA HIS A 33 -11.27 -2.75 -9.59
C HIS A 33 -11.83 -1.95 -8.41
N SER A 34 -11.92 -2.57 -7.23
CA SER A 34 -12.42 -1.89 -6.03
C SER A 34 -11.58 -0.66 -5.64
N THR A 35 -12.17 0.52 -5.80
CA THR A 35 -11.60 1.82 -5.39
C THR A 35 -11.24 1.84 -3.91
N GLU A 36 -12.07 1.26 -3.04
CA GLU A 36 -11.81 1.18 -1.60
C GLU A 36 -10.55 0.36 -1.28
N LEU A 37 -10.35 -0.77 -1.96
CA LEU A 37 -9.16 -1.61 -1.79
C LEU A 37 -7.90 -0.85 -2.22
N GLY A 38 -7.93 -0.19 -3.38
CA GLY A 38 -6.81 0.61 -3.88
C GLY A 38 -6.47 1.80 -2.97
N LYS A 39 -7.46 2.49 -2.39
CA LYS A 39 -7.23 3.57 -1.41
C LYS A 39 -6.51 3.06 -0.16
N MET A 40 -6.99 1.94 0.39
CA MET A 40 -6.37 1.33 1.57
C MET A 40 -4.93 0.86 1.28
N MET A 41 -4.72 0.20 0.14
CA MET A 41 -3.39 -0.25 -0.27
C MET A 41 -2.43 0.91 -0.51
N GLY A 42 -2.86 1.98 -1.18
CA GLY A 42 -2.02 3.16 -1.43
C GLY A 42 -1.54 3.80 -0.13
N ARG A 43 -2.42 3.92 0.87
CA ARG A 43 -2.07 4.46 2.19
C ARG A 43 -1.06 3.58 2.92
N ASP A 44 -1.30 2.28 2.97
CA ASP A 44 -0.40 1.37 3.66
C ASP A 44 0.92 1.16 2.89
N ALA A 45 0.95 1.29 1.55
CA ALA A 45 2.17 1.26 0.75
C ALA A 45 3.09 2.47 1.04
N VAL A 46 2.52 3.67 1.22
CA VAL A 46 3.31 4.83 1.67
C VAL A 46 3.80 4.63 3.10
N ARG A 47 2.98 4.07 3.99
CA ARG A 47 3.40 3.69 5.36
C ARG A 47 4.55 2.68 5.36
N VAL A 48 4.56 1.72 4.44
CA VAL A 48 5.69 0.81 4.25
C VAL A 48 6.94 1.55 3.79
N SER A 49 6.78 2.46 2.83
CA SER A 49 7.89 3.25 2.28
C SER A 49 8.57 4.14 3.32
N ILE A 50 7.81 4.65 4.29
CA ILE A 50 8.33 5.48 5.40
C ILE A 50 8.70 4.66 6.65
N GLY A 51 8.61 3.33 6.59
CA GLY A 51 8.97 2.43 7.69
C GLY A 51 8.00 2.46 8.88
N GLU A 52 6.75 2.89 8.69
CA GLU A 52 5.66 2.72 9.67
C GLU A 52 5.12 1.29 9.69
N MET A 53 5.14 0.62 8.54
CA MET A 53 4.65 -0.74 8.36
C MET A 53 5.73 -1.59 7.68
N SER A 54 5.85 -2.86 8.05
CA SER A 54 6.73 -3.78 7.34
C SER A 54 6.08 -4.28 6.05
N GLU A 55 6.86 -4.46 4.98
CA GLU A 55 6.41 -5.03 3.70
C GLU A 55 5.67 -6.36 3.89
N GLN A 56 6.15 -7.20 4.81
CA GLN A 56 5.52 -8.48 5.13
C GLN A 56 4.10 -8.32 5.68
N ALA A 57 3.88 -7.37 6.60
CA ALA A 57 2.57 -7.10 7.18
C ALA A 57 1.60 -6.50 6.14
N PHE A 58 2.09 -5.64 5.25
CA PHE A 58 1.32 -5.14 4.11
C PHE A 58 0.90 -6.30 3.19
N HIS A 59 1.85 -7.19 2.88
CA HIS A 59 1.60 -8.33 2.02
C HIS A 59 0.58 -9.30 2.62
N GLU A 60 0.72 -9.69 3.88
CA GLU A 60 -0.24 -10.60 4.53
C GLU A 60 -1.65 -10.00 4.59
N LYS A 61 -1.75 -8.69 4.87
CA LYS A 61 -3.04 -8.00 5.01
C LYS A 61 -3.82 -7.92 3.69
N TYR A 62 -3.14 -7.69 2.57
CA TYR A 62 -3.78 -7.47 1.27
C TYR A 62 -3.73 -8.68 0.33
N HIS A 63 -3.01 -9.75 0.69
CA HIS A 63 -2.89 -10.95 -0.15
C HIS A 63 -4.23 -11.50 -0.63
N ASP A 64 -5.13 -11.77 0.32
CA ASP A 64 -6.41 -12.42 0.06
C ASP A 64 -7.33 -11.51 -0.78
N ALA A 65 -7.37 -10.23 -0.43
CA ALA A 65 -8.16 -9.23 -1.15
C ALA A 65 -7.66 -8.95 -2.57
N VAL A 66 -6.33 -8.96 -2.79
CA VAL A 66 -5.73 -8.80 -4.13
C VAL A 66 -5.95 -10.05 -4.96
N LEU A 67 -5.82 -11.24 -4.38
CA LEU A 67 -6.16 -12.50 -5.06
C LEU A 67 -7.63 -12.55 -5.48
N GLU A 68 -8.54 -12.08 -4.62
CA GLU A 68 -9.97 -12.05 -4.92
C GLU A 68 -10.30 -11.06 -6.05
N GLU A 69 -9.71 -9.85 -6.01
CA GLU A 69 -10.03 -8.76 -6.96
C GLU A 69 -9.26 -8.81 -8.28
N PHE A 70 -8.02 -9.30 -8.27
CA PHE A 70 -7.14 -9.33 -9.45
C PHE A 70 -6.92 -10.75 -9.97
N GLY A 71 -7.29 -11.79 -9.21
CA GLY A 71 -7.17 -13.20 -9.61
C GLY A 71 -5.72 -13.72 -9.69
N VAL A 72 -4.74 -12.86 -9.45
CA VAL A 72 -3.30 -13.13 -9.62
C VAL A 72 -2.52 -12.33 -8.57
N ASP A 73 -1.76 -13.04 -7.73
CA ASP A 73 -0.76 -12.48 -6.82
C ASP A 73 0.62 -12.96 -7.27
N GLU A 74 1.26 -12.28 -8.22
CA GLU A 74 2.61 -12.64 -8.71
C GLU A 74 3.73 -12.17 -7.77
N ARG A 75 3.44 -12.03 -6.48
CA ARG A 75 4.48 -11.61 -5.55
C ARG A 75 5.50 -12.75 -5.43
N PRO A 76 6.81 -12.44 -5.45
CA PRO A 76 7.84 -13.39 -5.04
C PRO A 76 7.84 -13.51 -3.51
N THR A 77 6.71 -13.89 -2.92
CA THR A 77 6.57 -14.15 -1.47
C THR A 77 6.73 -15.64 -1.13
N GLY A 78 6.98 -16.49 -2.13
CA GLY A 78 7.48 -17.86 -1.98
C GLY A 78 8.94 -17.95 -2.39
N SER A 79 9.76 -18.59 -1.56
CA SER A 79 11.18 -18.85 -1.78
C SER A 79 11.45 -19.59 -3.10
N GLU A 80 11.75 -18.88 -4.19
CA GLU A 80 12.38 -19.49 -5.37
C GLU A 80 13.75 -18.84 -5.60
N GLY A 81 14.60 -19.08 -4.61
CA GLY A 81 16.05 -18.90 -4.63
C GLY A 81 16.74 -20.07 -3.94
N SER A 82 16.14 -21.27 -3.98
CA SER A 82 16.88 -22.50 -3.72
C SER A 82 17.61 -22.86 -5.01
N ASP A 83 18.88 -22.48 -5.07
CA ASP A 83 20.01 -23.24 -5.63
C ASP A 83 19.63 -24.53 -6.39
N GLU A 84 19.65 -24.49 -7.73
CA GLU A 84 20.44 -25.38 -8.63
C GLU A 84 20.14 -25.14 -10.12
#